data_AF-A0AA36J4S9-F1
#
_entry.id   AF-A0AA36J4S9-F1
#
_cell.length_a   1.000
_cell.length_b   1.000
_cell.length_c   1.000
_cell.angle_alpha   90.00
_cell.angle_beta   90.00
_cell.angle_gamma   90.00
#
_symmetry.space_group_name_H-M   'P 1'
#
loop_
_entity.id
_entity.type
_entity.pdbx_description
1 polymer ?
#
loop_
_entity_poly.entity_id
_entity_poly.type
_entity_poly.pdbx_seq_one_letter_code
_entity_poly.pdbx_strand_id
1 'polypeptide(L)'
;MADATRRPRRRLRLGLATVALTSFNAFTFLSVFQGDSGRESSAPHRRDLIWGLGAGLLGVEAAPREADAYMQRKVAYPPINRNDPDRCKFKTSNIAQANAQREKYLDLRECKMAGGKAVGDDIAGALMNRGDFTNANFENAIMTKVVAEDANFEGASFKNAVADRVEFKGANFKNAIFRNCLLTSSDFTDVNIENADFTDAFLDIQSVKILCNNPTMKGTNPVTGADTFLSAGCDIADAGSYNNMR
;
A
#
# COMPACT_ATOMS: atom_id res chain seq x y z
N MET A 1 -15.33 -7.98 -84.63
CA MET A 1 -14.07 -8.67 -84.95
C MET A 1 -13.28 -8.74 -83.65
N ALA A 2 -13.41 -9.78 -82.82
CA ALA A 2 -12.76 -11.11 -82.94
C ALA A 2 -11.23 -10.96 -83.07
N ASP A 3 -10.35 -11.57 -82.29
CA ASP A 3 -10.39 -12.91 -81.70
C ASP A 3 -9.34 -13.05 -80.56
N ALA A 4 -9.57 -14.01 -79.68
CA ALA A 4 -8.77 -14.41 -78.53
C ALA A 4 -7.65 -15.38 -78.93
N THR A 5 -6.54 -15.41 -78.19
CA THR A 5 -5.67 -16.61 -78.12
C THR A 5 -5.19 -16.92 -76.70
N ARG A 6 -5.04 -18.23 -76.46
CA ARG A 6 -5.19 -18.98 -75.20
C ARG A 6 -3.92 -19.06 -74.32
N ARG A 7 -4.18 -19.36 -73.03
CA ARG A 7 -3.25 -19.82 -71.97
C ARG A 7 -2.50 -21.12 -72.32
N PRO A 8 -1.51 -21.50 -71.50
CA PRO A 8 -1.65 -22.78 -70.81
C PRO A 8 -1.49 -22.71 -69.28
N ARG A 9 -2.31 -23.51 -68.60
CA ARG A 9 -2.29 -23.82 -67.16
C ARG A 9 -1.11 -24.76 -66.84
N ARG A 10 -0.36 -24.53 -65.77
CA ARG A 10 0.48 -25.56 -65.14
C ARG A 10 -0.17 -26.06 -63.84
N ARG A 11 -0.25 -27.39 -63.73
CA ARG A 11 -0.91 -28.17 -62.69
C ARG A 11 0.03 -28.46 -61.50
N LEU A 12 -0.54 -28.35 -60.31
CA LEU A 12 -0.46 -29.18 -59.10
C LEU A 12 0.72 -30.18 -58.92
N ARG A 13 1.33 -30.17 -57.72
CA ARG A 13 1.43 -31.36 -56.85
C ARG A 13 1.36 -30.96 -55.37
N LEU A 14 0.26 -31.33 -54.71
CA LEU A 14 0.13 -31.42 -53.26
C LEU A 14 0.93 -32.64 -52.77
N GLY A 15 1.78 -32.47 -51.77
CA GLY A 15 2.35 -33.58 -51.00
C GLY A 15 1.53 -33.80 -49.73
N LEU A 16 0.85 -34.95 -49.65
CA LEU A 16 0.26 -35.48 -48.43
C LEU A 16 1.38 -35.90 -47.45
N ALA A 17 1.29 -35.49 -46.19
CA ALA A 17 1.96 -36.15 -45.09
C ALA A 17 0.91 -36.84 -44.21
N THR A 18 1.07 -38.14 -44.09
CA THR A 18 0.13 -39.14 -43.60
C THR A 18 0.05 -39.13 -42.07
N VAL A 19 -1.18 -39.17 -41.56
CA VAL A 19 -1.54 -39.43 -40.16
C VAL A 19 -1.36 -40.92 -39.88
N ALA A 20 -0.59 -41.27 -38.85
CA ALA A 20 -0.54 -42.61 -38.30
C ALA A 20 -1.38 -42.67 -37.02
N LEU A 21 -2.58 -43.25 -37.14
CA LEU A 21 -3.36 -43.78 -36.03
C LEU A 21 -2.73 -45.11 -35.59
N THR A 22 -2.54 -45.27 -34.29
CA THR A 22 -2.56 -46.60 -33.65
C THR A 22 -3.55 -46.58 -32.51
N SER A 23 -4.24 -47.70 -32.41
CA SER A 23 -5.61 -47.87 -31.97
C SER A 23 -5.71 -48.56 -30.60
N PHE A 24 -6.83 -48.30 -29.92
CA PHE A 24 -7.60 -49.22 -29.05
C PHE A 24 -6.97 -49.71 -27.73
N ASN A 25 -7.57 -49.33 -26.60
CA ASN A 25 -8.63 -50.17 -26.03
C ASN A 25 -9.48 -49.43 -24.99
N ALA A 26 -10.78 -49.68 -25.09
CA ALA A 26 -11.84 -49.27 -24.19
C ALA A 26 -11.82 -50.07 -22.89
N PHE A 27 -12.27 -49.50 -21.78
CA PHE A 27 -13.28 -50.13 -20.93
C PHE A 27 -14.02 -49.08 -20.10
N THR A 28 -15.33 -49.27 -20.08
CA THR A 28 -16.44 -48.47 -19.59
C THR A 28 -16.71 -48.66 -18.09
N PHE A 29 -17.64 -47.81 -17.61
CA PHE A 29 -18.52 -47.88 -16.43
C PHE A 29 -17.99 -47.20 -15.15
N LEU A 30 -18.79 -46.55 -14.30
CA LEU A 30 -20.08 -45.86 -14.38
C LEU A 30 -20.33 -45.38 -12.93
N SER A 31 -20.58 -44.09 -12.71
CA SER A 31 -21.38 -43.55 -11.58
C SER A 31 -20.81 -43.83 -10.16
N VAL A 32 -21.21 -43.25 -9.02
CA VAL A 32 -22.41 -42.55 -8.57
C VAL A 32 -22.04 -41.98 -7.17
N PHE A 33 -22.51 -40.75 -6.87
CA PHE A 33 -22.88 -40.23 -5.54
C PHE A 33 -21.77 -39.95 -4.48
N GLN A 34 -21.91 -39.07 -3.50
CA GLN A 34 -22.74 -37.88 -3.18
C GLN A 34 -22.38 -37.50 -1.74
N GLY A 35 -22.14 -36.21 -1.46
CA GLY A 35 -22.27 -35.58 -0.12
C GLY A 35 -21.41 -36.16 1.02
N ASP A 36 -21.32 -35.57 2.20
CA ASP A 36 -21.71 -34.27 2.74
C ASP A 36 -21.04 -34.18 4.13
N SER A 37 -20.84 -32.96 4.62
CA SER A 37 -21.00 -32.55 6.03
C SER A 37 -20.11 -33.06 7.19
N GLY A 38 -19.95 -32.14 8.16
CA GLY A 38 -19.78 -32.40 9.61
C GLY A 38 -18.32 -32.62 10.05
N ARG A 39 -17.63 -31.74 10.78
CA ARG A 39 -17.94 -31.03 12.02
C ARG A 39 -18.47 -31.94 13.14
N GLU A 40 -17.64 -32.11 14.17
CA GLU A 40 -17.91 -32.22 15.61
C GLU A 40 -16.98 -33.27 16.26
N SER A 41 -16.08 -32.84 17.13
CA SER A 41 -16.26 -32.68 18.58
C SER A 41 -16.07 -34.00 19.33
N SER A 42 -15.22 -33.96 20.36
CA SER A 42 -15.39 -34.58 21.68
C SER A 42 -14.05 -35.07 22.26
N ALA A 43 -13.59 -34.35 23.28
CA ALA A 43 -12.82 -34.93 24.38
C ALA A 43 -13.82 -35.56 25.39
N PRO A 44 -13.43 -36.05 26.58
CA PRO A 44 -12.18 -36.65 27.08
C PRO A 44 -12.44 -37.98 27.83
N HIS A 45 -11.41 -38.77 28.17
CA HIS A 45 -11.45 -39.60 29.38
C HIS A 45 -10.06 -39.83 30.00
N ARG A 46 -10.00 -39.65 31.33
CA ARG A 46 -8.84 -39.74 32.24
C ARG A 46 -8.63 -41.17 32.77
N ARG A 47 -7.42 -41.38 33.33
CA ARG A 47 -6.93 -42.35 34.36
C ARG A 47 -5.95 -43.39 33.74
N ASP A 48 -4.70 -43.62 34.19
CA ASP A 48 -4.08 -43.55 35.53
C ASP A 48 -2.52 -43.56 35.52
N LEU A 49 -1.95 -43.08 36.64
CA LEU A 49 -0.73 -43.48 37.40
C LEU A 49 0.73 -43.48 36.83
N ILE A 50 1.55 -42.57 37.40
CA ILE A 50 2.82 -42.74 38.17
C ILE A 50 4.19 -42.98 37.46
N TRP A 51 5.03 -41.93 37.61
CA TRP A 51 6.49 -41.77 37.79
C TRP A 51 7.52 -42.24 36.73
N GLY A 52 8.19 -41.25 36.13
CA GLY A 52 9.50 -41.36 35.51
C GLY A 52 10.12 -39.98 35.28
N LEU A 53 11.09 -39.62 36.12
CA LEU A 53 11.95 -38.45 35.94
C LEU A 53 12.75 -38.58 34.63
N GLY A 54 12.78 -37.53 33.84
CA GLY A 54 13.77 -37.35 32.77
C GLY A 54 13.16 -37.16 31.38
N ALA A 55 12.69 -35.95 31.08
CA ALA A 55 12.59 -35.48 29.71
C ALA A 55 13.31 -34.14 29.65
N GLY A 56 14.50 -34.14 29.05
CA GLY A 56 15.23 -32.91 28.73
C GLY A 56 14.33 -32.01 27.90
N LEU A 57 14.20 -30.76 28.33
CA LEU A 57 13.69 -29.68 27.50
C LEU A 57 14.65 -29.51 26.32
N LEU A 58 14.40 -30.24 25.24
CA LEU A 58 14.81 -29.77 23.93
C LEU A 58 13.93 -28.56 23.65
N GLY A 59 14.47 -27.37 23.96
CA GLY A 59 13.93 -26.12 23.46
C GLY A 59 13.90 -26.22 21.94
N VAL A 60 12.71 -26.45 21.40
CA VAL A 60 12.47 -26.15 19.99
C VAL A 60 12.43 -24.62 19.94
N GLU A 61 13.59 -24.01 19.71
CA GLU A 61 13.62 -22.66 19.18
C GLU A 61 12.88 -22.72 17.85
N ALA A 62 11.63 -22.26 17.87
CA ALA A 62 10.90 -21.98 16.65
C ALA A 62 11.71 -20.93 15.91
N ALA A 63 12.46 -21.36 14.89
CA ALA A 63 13.06 -20.45 13.92
C ALA A 63 11.95 -19.49 13.45
N PRO A 64 12.22 -18.17 13.40
CA PRO A 64 11.20 -17.21 12.98
C PRO A 64 10.67 -17.63 11.62
N ARG A 65 9.35 -17.66 11.49
CA ARG A 65 8.68 -18.01 10.22
C ARG A 65 9.13 -16.98 9.19
N GLU A 66 9.43 -17.42 7.97
CA GLU A 66 9.92 -16.59 6.85
C GLU A 66 9.08 -15.33 6.56
N ALA A 67 7.86 -15.23 7.11
CA ALA A 67 7.04 -14.03 7.11
C ALA A 67 7.68 -12.82 7.84
N ASP A 68 8.48 -13.05 8.89
CA ASP A 68 9.12 -11.97 9.64
C ASP A 68 10.30 -11.34 8.87
N ALA A 69 10.93 -12.11 7.98
CA ALA A 69 12.04 -11.64 7.13
C ALA A 69 11.57 -10.74 5.97
N TYR A 70 10.30 -10.84 5.56
CA TYR A 70 9.74 -9.97 4.53
C TYR A 70 9.39 -8.57 5.07
N MET A 71 8.99 -8.48 6.34
CA MET A 71 8.63 -7.24 7.04
C MET A 71 9.82 -6.33 7.38
N GLN A 72 11.07 -6.76 7.15
CA GLN A 72 12.29 -6.01 7.51
C GLN A 72 13.20 -5.70 6.33
N ARG A 73 12.71 -5.68 5.08
CA ARG A 73 13.52 -5.14 3.98
C ARG A 73 13.68 -3.64 4.18
N LYS A 74 14.85 -3.23 4.70
CA LYS A 74 15.36 -1.86 4.51
C LYS A 74 15.31 -1.58 3.01
N VAL A 75 14.40 -0.72 2.57
CA VAL A 75 14.36 -0.26 1.18
C VAL A 75 15.71 0.36 0.87
N ALA A 76 16.44 -0.25 -0.07
CA ALA A 76 17.76 0.20 -0.46
C ALA A 76 17.60 1.41 -1.40
N TYR A 77 17.59 2.60 -0.83
CA TYR A 77 17.58 3.83 -1.60
C TYR A 77 18.96 4.12 -2.22
N PRO A 78 19.03 4.82 -3.37
CA PRO A 78 20.29 5.31 -3.90
C PRO A 78 21.00 6.23 -2.87
N PRO A 79 22.35 6.33 -2.93
CA PRO A 79 23.08 7.23 -2.05
C PRO A 79 22.64 8.68 -2.24
N ILE A 80 22.55 9.44 -1.14
CA ILE A 80 22.16 10.86 -1.19
C ILE A 80 23.29 11.66 -1.85
N ASN A 81 22.96 12.36 -2.95
CA ASN A 81 23.90 13.30 -3.56
C ASN A 81 23.89 14.63 -2.80
N ARG A 82 24.80 14.78 -1.84
CA ARG A 82 24.92 16.00 -1.01
C ARG A 82 25.52 17.19 -1.75
N ASN A 83 26.11 16.98 -2.92
CA ASN A 83 26.74 18.04 -3.70
C ASN A 83 25.80 18.70 -4.71
N ASP A 84 24.57 18.20 -4.89
CA ASP A 84 23.56 18.79 -5.77
C ASP A 84 22.90 20.01 -5.07
N PRO A 85 23.17 21.25 -5.52
CA PRO A 85 22.63 22.46 -4.89
C PRO A 85 21.11 22.60 -5.08
N ASP A 86 20.53 21.88 -6.05
CA ASP A 86 19.10 21.91 -6.35
C ASP A 86 18.35 20.69 -5.78
N ARG A 87 18.99 19.93 -4.87
CA ARG A 87 18.37 18.77 -4.21
C ARG A 87 17.17 19.17 -3.36
N CYS A 88 17.37 20.07 -2.41
CA CYS A 88 16.34 20.48 -1.44
C CYS A 88 15.43 21.58 -1.98
N LYS A 89 14.79 21.32 -3.13
CA LYS A 89 13.81 22.22 -3.76
C LYS A 89 12.63 21.40 -4.22
N PHE A 90 11.42 21.89 -3.99
CA PHE A 90 10.24 21.30 -4.59
C PHE A 90 10.31 21.47 -6.10
N LYS A 91 10.06 20.38 -6.82
CA LYS A 91 10.05 20.33 -8.27
C LYS A 91 8.84 19.53 -8.65
N THR A 92 7.83 20.16 -9.24
CA THR A 92 6.68 19.46 -9.80
C THR A 92 7.11 18.51 -10.93
N SER A 93 6.39 17.40 -11.09
CA SER A 93 6.56 16.51 -12.24
C SER A 93 5.88 17.13 -13.46
N ASN A 94 6.62 17.33 -14.54
CA ASN A 94 6.05 17.80 -15.82
C ASN A 94 5.27 16.69 -16.55
N ILE A 95 5.16 15.48 -15.98
CA ILE A 95 4.65 14.28 -16.64
C ILE A 95 3.24 13.95 -16.12
N ALA A 96 2.46 14.97 -15.79
CA ALA A 96 1.23 14.90 -14.99
C ALA A 96 0.18 13.83 -15.39
N GLN A 97 0.31 13.13 -16.53
CA GLN A 97 -0.62 12.09 -16.99
C GLN A 97 0.03 10.93 -17.79
N ALA A 98 1.35 10.84 -17.92
CA ALA A 98 2.01 9.80 -18.74
C ALA A 98 2.86 8.83 -17.89
N ASN A 99 2.27 7.72 -17.47
CA ASN A 99 2.96 6.49 -17.05
C ASN A 99 3.95 6.56 -15.87
N ALA A 100 3.78 7.52 -14.94
CA ALA A 100 4.31 7.46 -13.57
C ALA A 100 5.81 7.17 -13.39
N GLN A 101 6.67 7.63 -14.30
CA GLN A 101 8.12 7.56 -14.13
C GLN A 101 8.70 8.97 -14.22
N ARG A 102 9.06 9.55 -13.08
CA ARG A 102 9.92 10.73 -13.05
C ARG A 102 11.25 10.38 -13.73
N GLU A 103 11.77 11.27 -14.58
CA GLU A 103 13.11 11.11 -15.18
C GLU A 103 14.21 11.04 -14.11
N LYS A 104 14.03 11.77 -13.00
CA LYS A 104 14.91 11.76 -11.82
C LYS A 104 14.07 11.74 -10.55
N TYR A 105 14.43 10.87 -9.61
CA TYR A 105 13.82 10.85 -8.27
C TYR A 105 13.91 12.23 -7.61
N LEU A 106 12.81 12.67 -7.00
CA LEU A 106 12.82 13.85 -6.14
C LEU A 106 13.32 13.43 -4.75
N ASP A 107 14.63 13.57 -4.54
CA ASP A 107 15.26 13.23 -3.29
C ASP A 107 15.32 14.45 -2.36
N LEU A 108 14.40 14.50 -1.41
CA LEU A 108 14.29 15.50 -0.34
C LEU A 108 14.67 14.92 1.03
N ARG A 109 15.31 13.74 1.07
CA ARG A 109 15.73 13.12 2.34
C ARG A 109 16.69 14.05 3.08
N GLU A 110 16.48 14.16 4.39
CA GLU A 110 17.31 14.97 5.30
C GLU A 110 17.38 16.48 4.92
N CYS A 111 16.47 16.96 4.07
CA CYS A 111 16.41 18.37 3.69
C CYS A 111 15.73 19.22 4.76
N LYS A 112 16.22 20.46 4.96
CA LYS A 112 15.60 21.46 5.84
C LYS A 112 14.80 22.44 4.99
N MET A 113 13.49 22.26 4.95
CA MET A 113 12.55 22.96 4.07
C MET A 113 11.34 23.48 4.83
N ALA A 114 11.53 23.88 6.10
CA ALA A 114 10.50 24.52 6.89
C ALA A 114 9.92 25.77 6.18
N GLY A 115 8.59 25.90 6.18
CA GLY A 115 7.87 26.95 5.46
C GLY A 115 7.89 26.83 3.93
N GLY A 116 8.41 25.72 3.40
CA GLY A 116 8.46 25.46 1.97
C GLY A 116 7.07 25.41 1.33
N LYS A 117 6.99 25.75 0.04
CA LYS A 117 5.72 25.80 -0.71
C LYS A 117 5.76 24.84 -1.88
N ALA A 118 4.82 23.91 -1.90
CA ALA A 118 4.60 22.92 -2.96
C ALA A 118 3.12 22.93 -3.39
N VAL A 119 2.52 24.13 -3.44
CA VAL A 119 1.08 24.30 -3.71
C VAL A 119 0.77 23.86 -5.12
N GLY A 120 -0.05 22.81 -5.27
CA GLY A 120 -0.38 22.23 -6.57
C GLY A 120 0.73 21.42 -7.23
N ASP A 121 1.86 21.18 -6.54
CA ASP A 121 2.96 20.43 -7.12
C ASP A 121 2.65 18.91 -7.17
N ASP A 122 3.04 18.28 -8.26
CA ASP A 122 3.11 16.81 -8.36
C ASP A 122 4.47 16.33 -7.87
N ILE A 123 4.51 15.85 -6.63
CA ILE A 123 5.70 15.27 -5.98
C ILE A 123 5.56 13.75 -5.83
N ALA A 124 4.82 13.09 -6.72
CA ALA A 124 4.70 11.63 -6.71
C ALA A 124 6.07 10.93 -6.71
N GLY A 125 6.21 9.91 -5.85
CA GLY A 125 7.45 9.15 -5.69
C GLY A 125 8.61 9.91 -5.03
N ALA A 126 8.37 11.08 -4.41
CA ALA A 126 9.41 11.80 -3.69
C ALA A 126 9.90 11.01 -2.47
N LEU A 127 11.21 11.07 -2.23
CA LEU A 127 11.84 10.55 -1.02
C LEU A 127 12.04 11.70 -0.06
N MET A 128 11.35 11.68 1.07
CA MET A 128 11.25 12.76 2.05
C MET A 128 11.68 12.29 3.46
N ASN A 129 12.25 11.09 3.59
CA ASN A 129 12.62 10.51 4.89
C ASN A 129 13.50 11.45 5.72
N ARG A 130 13.17 11.60 7.01
CA ARG A 130 13.88 12.48 7.95
C ARG A 130 14.04 13.93 7.48
N GLY A 131 13.22 14.40 6.54
CA GLY A 131 13.18 15.79 6.12
C GLY A 131 12.43 16.65 7.13
N ASP A 132 12.76 17.93 7.17
CA ASP A 132 12.06 18.95 7.96
C ASP A 132 11.22 19.82 7.02
N PHE A 133 9.91 19.67 7.13
CA PHE A 133 8.88 20.37 6.38
C PHE A 133 7.90 21.09 7.33
N THR A 134 8.38 21.49 8.52
CA THR A 134 7.57 22.23 9.48
C THR A 134 6.94 23.47 8.84
N ASN A 135 5.63 23.68 9.03
CA ASN A 135 4.84 24.77 8.46
C ASN A 135 4.87 24.83 6.91
N ALA A 136 5.25 23.75 6.23
CA ALA A 136 5.22 23.72 4.77
C ALA A 136 3.78 23.72 4.23
N ASN A 137 3.60 24.25 3.02
CA ASN A 137 2.31 24.30 2.35
C ASN A 137 2.28 23.34 1.16
N PHE A 138 1.52 22.25 1.31
CA PHE A 138 1.20 21.24 0.31
C PHE A 138 -0.26 21.32 -0.15
N GLU A 139 -0.89 22.50 -0.06
CA GLU A 139 -2.28 22.68 -0.52
C GLU A 139 -2.41 22.30 -2.00
N ASN A 140 -3.40 21.46 -2.32
CA ASN A 140 -3.62 20.88 -3.65
C ASN A 140 -2.45 20.03 -4.21
N ALA A 141 -1.45 19.66 -3.41
CA ALA A 141 -0.32 18.85 -3.89
C ALA A 141 -0.73 17.40 -4.19
N ILE A 142 -0.04 16.76 -5.13
CA ILE A 142 -0.18 15.33 -5.43
C ILE A 142 1.03 14.59 -4.87
N MET A 143 0.78 13.70 -3.93
CA MET A 143 1.77 12.98 -3.13
C MET A 143 1.63 11.46 -3.28
N THR A 144 1.39 10.95 -4.48
CA THR A 144 1.23 9.50 -4.68
C THR A 144 2.55 8.75 -4.50
N LYS A 145 2.57 7.68 -3.68
CA LYS A 145 3.76 6.85 -3.43
C LYS A 145 4.98 7.62 -2.88
N VAL A 146 4.74 8.70 -2.16
CA VAL A 146 5.80 9.40 -1.43
C VAL A 146 6.29 8.51 -0.28
N VAL A 147 7.58 8.59 0.03
CA VAL A 147 8.16 7.97 1.22
C VAL A 147 8.62 9.07 2.16
N ALA A 148 7.99 9.21 3.31
CA ALA A 148 8.26 10.29 4.27
C ALA A 148 8.40 9.77 5.71
N GLU A 149 9.06 8.62 5.86
CA GLU A 149 9.35 8.03 7.17
C GLU A 149 10.16 9.01 8.06
N ASP A 150 9.77 9.11 9.33
CA ASP A 150 10.39 9.98 10.34
C ASP A 150 10.52 11.46 9.90
N ALA A 151 9.73 11.91 8.93
CA ALA A 151 9.74 13.30 8.48
C ALA A 151 8.95 14.21 9.44
N ASN A 152 9.36 15.48 9.54
CA ASN A 152 8.66 16.47 10.35
C ASN A 152 7.73 17.33 9.47
N PHE A 153 6.43 17.22 9.68
CA PHE A 153 5.38 18.01 9.03
C PHE A 153 4.58 18.83 10.05
N GLU A 154 5.18 19.15 11.21
CA GLU A 154 4.50 19.95 12.24
C GLU A 154 3.94 21.24 11.65
N GLY A 155 2.64 21.49 11.83
CA GLY A 155 1.95 22.69 11.33
C GLY A 155 1.83 22.77 9.79
N ALA A 156 2.18 21.72 9.05
CA ALA A 156 2.05 21.72 7.60
C ALA A 156 0.58 21.67 7.15
N SER A 157 0.30 22.28 6.00
CA SER A 157 -1.04 22.26 5.37
C SER A 157 -1.06 21.31 4.19
N PHE A 158 -1.96 20.32 4.22
CA PHE A 158 -2.28 19.37 3.16
C PHE A 158 -3.72 19.57 2.65
N LYS A 159 -4.26 20.77 2.81
CA LYS A 159 -5.63 21.07 2.41
C LYS A 159 -5.85 20.72 0.92
N ASN A 160 -6.92 20.00 0.60
CA ASN A 160 -7.22 19.54 -0.77
C ASN A 160 -6.10 18.70 -1.44
N ALA A 161 -5.12 18.20 -0.69
CA ALA A 161 -4.05 17.40 -1.27
C ALA A 161 -4.53 15.98 -1.60
N VAL A 162 -3.75 15.28 -2.42
CA VAL A 162 -3.94 13.87 -2.75
C VAL A 162 -2.74 13.09 -2.23
N ALA A 163 -2.92 12.37 -1.12
CA ALA A 163 -1.93 11.49 -0.52
C ALA A 163 -2.40 10.03 -0.63
N ASP A 164 -2.05 9.40 -1.75
CA ASP A 164 -2.35 7.99 -2.03
C ASP A 164 -1.09 7.13 -1.90
N ARG A 165 -1.18 6.04 -1.13
CA ARG A 165 -0.08 5.05 -0.94
C ARG A 165 1.20 5.67 -0.39
N VAL A 166 1.08 6.57 0.57
CA VAL A 166 2.22 7.26 1.17
C VAL A 166 2.74 6.51 2.39
N GLU A 167 4.06 6.42 2.54
CA GLU A 167 4.70 5.85 3.72
C GLU A 167 5.01 6.97 4.72
N PHE A 168 4.14 7.18 5.71
CA PHE A 168 4.31 8.21 6.75
C PHE A 168 4.78 7.64 8.10
N LYS A 169 5.32 6.43 8.13
CA LYS A 169 5.72 5.77 9.39
C LYS A 169 6.61 6.68 10.24
N GLY A 170 6.24 6.89 11.50
CA GLY A 170 7.00 7.72 12.44
C GLY A 170 6.98 9.23 12.17
N ALA A 171 6.22 9.70 11.16
CA ALA A 171 6.17 11.12 10.81
C ALA A 171 5.48 11.96 11.89
N ASN A 172 5.92 13.20 12.04
CA ASN A 172 5.31 14.16 12.95
C ASN A 172 4.33 15.08 12.21
N PHE A 173 3.04 14.91 12.48
CA PHE A 173 1.93 15.73 11.97
C PHE A 173 1.27 16.59 13.06
N LYS A 174 1.98 16.87 14.15
CA LYS A 174 1.46 17.76 15.20
C LYS A 174 0.96 19.07 14.58
N ASN A 175 -0.25 19.49 14.91
CA ASN A 175 -0.91 20.69 14.37
C ASN A 175 -1.11 20.72 12.83
N ALA A 176 -0.89 19.62 12.10
CA ALA A 176 -1.05 19.59 10.64
C ALA A 176 -2.54 19.67 10.23
N ILE A 177 -2.79 20.15 9.01
CA ILE A 177 -4.15 20.37 8.49
C ILE A 177 -4.36 19.51 7.25
N PHE A 178 -5.24 18.50 7.34
CA PHE A 178 -5.62 17.58 6.27
C PHE A 178 -7.03 17.84 5.71
N ARG A 179 -7.53 19.07 5.83
CA ARG A 179 -8.90 19.40 5.41
C ARG A 179 -9.18 19.04 3.96
N ASN A 180 -10.25 18.29 3.70
CA ASN A 180 -10.63 17.85 2.35
C ASN A 180 -9.48 17.12 1.60
N CYS A 181 -8.60 16.44 2.33
CA CYS A 181 -7.48 15.67 1.76
C CYS A 181 -7.90 14.24 1.45
N LEU A 182 -7.42 13.68 0.33
CA LEU A 182 -7.55 12.24 0.06
C LEU A 182 -6.38 11.51 0.72
N LEU A 183 -6.65 10.68 1.72
CA LEU A 183 -5.67 9.90 2.48
C LEU A 183 -6.00 8.40 2.36
N THR A 184 -5.62 7.80 1.24
CA THR A 184 -5.94 6.39 0.92
C THR A 184 -4.71 5.51 0.89
N SER A 185 -4.83 4.28 1.39
CA SER A 185 -3.79 3.25 1.33
C SER A 185 -2.44 3.70 1.90
N SER A 186 -2.42 4.68 2.80
CA SER A 186 -1.20 5.28 3.35
C SER A 186 -0.91 4.71 4.74
N ASP A 187 0.38 4.56 5.06
CA ASP A 187 0.84 4.03 6.34
C ASP A 187 0.98 5.15 7.38
N PHE A 188 0.13 5.12 8.41
CA PHE A 188 0.15 6.02 9.56
C PHE A 188 0.67 5.35 10.84
N THR A 189 1.47 4.30 10.73
CA THR A 189 2.07 3.63 11.90
C THR A 189 3.02 4.59 12.63
N ASP A 190 2.95 4.62 13.97
CA ASP A 190 3.82 5.41 14.85
C ASP A 190 3.84 6.94 14.58
N VAL A 191 2.82 7.49 13.90
CA VAL A 191 2.74 8.93 13.66
C VAL A 191 2.40 9.72 14.92
N ASN A 192 2.83 10.98 14.97
CA ASN A 192 2.30 11.95 15.93
C ASN A 192 1.25 12.84 15.25
N ILE A 193 0.00 12.76 15.69
CA ILE A 193 -1.15 13.48 15.14
C ILE A 193 -1.82 14.39 16.17
N GLU A 194 -1.11 14.75 17.24
CA GLU A 194 -1.62 15.66 18.27
C GLU A 194 -2.08 16.98 17.63
N ASN A 195 -3.33 17.39 17.88
CA ASN A 195 -3.95 18.59 17.31
C ASN A 195 -4.03 18.60 15.76
N ALA A 196 -3.93 17.46 15.09
CA ALA A 196 -4.12 17.41 13.64
C ALA A 196 -5.61 17.60 13.28
N ASP A 197 -5.89 18.20 12.14
CA ASP A 197 -7.25 18.42 11.64
C ASP A 197 -7.53 17.54 10.42
N PHE A 198 -8.45 16.59 10.56
CA PHE A 198 -8.88 15.69 9.48
C PHE A 198 -10.27 16.03 8.92
N THR A 199 -10.78 17.25 9.16
CA THR A 199 -12.16 17.63 8.76
C THR A 199 -12.35 17.44 7.26
N ASP A 200 -13.39 16.69 6.89
CA ASP A 200 -13.70 16.33 5.49
C ASP A 200 -12.59 15.54 4.77
N ALA A 201 -11.58 15.02 5.49
CA ALA A 201 -10.59 14.14 4.91
C ALA A 201 -11.21 12.78 4.57
N PHE A 202 -10.85 12.24 3.42
CA PHE A 202 -11.25 10.90 3.03
C PHE A 202 -10.19 9.90 3.50
N LEU A 203 -10.50 9.19 4.59
CA LEU A 203 -9.68 8.14 5.17
C LEU A 203 -10.28 6.77 4.87
N ASP A 204 -9.44 5.80 4.51
CA ASP A 204 -9.91 4.43 4.42
C ASP A 204 -10.11 3.79 5.81
N ILE A 205 -10.88 2.69 5.85
CA ILE A 205 -11.25 2.00 7.09
C ILE A 205 -10.03 1.55 7.89
N GLN A 206 -8.91 1.20 7.24
CA GLN A 206 -7.70 0.77 7.94
C GLN A 206 -6.98 1.96 8.55
N SER A 207 -6.85 3.06 7.81
CA SER A 207 -6.26 4.30 8.30
C SER A 207 -7.03 4.83 9.52
N VAL A 208 -8.38 4.86 9.47
CA VAL A 208 -9.20 5.27 10.63
C VAL A 208 -8.91 4.40 11.85
N LYS A 209 -8.85 3.07 11.70
CA LYS A 209 -8.53 2.16 12.82
C LYS A 209 -7.14 2.41 13.42
N ILE A 210 -6.14 2.67 12.59
CA ILE A 210 -4.77 2.94 13.04
C ILE A 210 -4.73 4.28 13.77
N LEU A 211 -5.30 5.32 13.17
CA LEU A 211 -5.32 6.68 13.71
C LEU A 211 -6.10 6.75 15.03
N CYS A 212 -7.30 6.19 15.10
CA CYS A 212 -8.13 6.27 16.32
C CYS A 212 -7.55 5.48 17.51
N ASN A 213 -6.68 4.49 17.26
CA ASN A 213 -5.94 3.78 18.31
C ASN A 213 -4.58 4.42 18.64
N ASN A 214 -4.19 5.49 17.93
CA ASN A 214 -2.93 6.17 18.15
C ASN A 214 -2.94 6.96 19.48
N PRO A 215 -1.92 6.83 20.35
CA PRO A 215 -1.88 7.52 21.65
C PRO A 215 -1.84 9.05 21.57
N THR A 216 -1.52 9.60 20.39
CA THR A 216 -1.51 11.05 20.11
C THR A 216 -2.81 11.56 19.50
N MET A 217 -3.82 10.70 19.29
CA MET A 217 -5.17 11.08 18.83
C MET A 217 -5.93 11.88 19.89
N LYS A 218 -5.57 13.15 20.05
CA LYS A 218 -6.14 14.06 21.05
C LYS A 218 -5.85 15.51 20.72
N GLY A 219 -6.61 16.38 21.37
CA GLY A 219 -6.42 17.82 21.32
C GLY A 219 -7.12 18.47 20.15
N THR A 220 -6.89 19.77 20.01
CA THR A 220 -7.64 20.64 19.10
C THR A 220 -6.64 21.43 18.27
N ASN A 221 -6.84 21.45 16.95
CA ASN A 221 -5.95 22.17 16.06
C ASN A 221 -5.97 23.68 16.40
N PRO A 222 -4.80 24.30 16.69
CA PRO A 222 -4.75 25.68 17.14
C PRO A 222 -5.10 26.71 16.06
N VAL A 223 -5.01 26.34 14.77
CA VAL A 223 -5.32 27.23 13.64
C VAL A 223 -6.79 27.13 13.28
N THR A 224 -7.33 25.91 13.27
CA THR A 224 -8.65 25.66 12.71
C THR A 224 -9.75 25.46 13.75
N GLY A 225 -9.38 25.21 15.01
CA GLY A 225 -10.29 24.92 16.11
C GLY A 225 -10.95 23.54 16.05
N ALA A 226 -10.59 22.69 15.10
CA ALA A 226 -11.16 21.36 14.97
C ALA A 226 -10.60 20.40 16.03
N ASP A 227 -11.47 19.57 16.61
CA ASP A 227 -11.05 18.48 17.48
C ASP A 227 -10.45 17.34 16.65
N THR A 228 -9.29 16.83 17.08
CA THR A 228 -8.55 15.81 16.33
C THR A 228 -9.34 14.50 16.23
N PHE A 229 -10.00 14.09 17.33
CA PHE A 229 -10.72 12.81 17.41
C PHE A 229 -12.00 12.85 16.58
N LEU A 230 -12.79 13.92 16.71
CA LEU A 230 -14.04 14.09 15.95
C LEU A 230 -13.76 14.31 14.46
N SER A 231 -12.75 15.12 14.11
CA SER A 231 -12.44 15.40 12.71
C SER A 231 -11.94 14.17 11.95
N ALA A 232 -11.32 13.21 12.64
CA ALA A 232 -10.92 11.92 12.07
C ALA A 232 -12.07 10.89 11.97
N GLY A 233 -13.26 11.22 12.48
CA GLY A 233 -14.43 10.33 12.48
C GLY A 233 -14.34 9.18 13.49
N CYS A 234 -13.53 9.31 14.55
CA CYS A 234 -13.34 8.26 15.54
C CYS A 234 -14.58 8.01 16.41
N ASP A 235 -15.49 8.97 16.50
CA ASP A 235 -16.80 8.86 17.15
C ASP A 235 -17.80 8.02 16.35
N ILE A 236 -17.64 7.97 15.03
CA ILE A 236 -18.43 7.13 14.12
C ILE A 236 -17.78 5.74 13.97
N ALA A 237 -16.48 5.64 14.25
CA ALA A 237 -15.67 4.44 14.12
C ALA A 237 -15.88 3.36 15.20
N ASP A 238 -16.92 3.49 16.04
CA ASP A 238 -17.34 2.41 16.92
C ASP A 238 -17.61 1.16 16.08
N ALA A 239 -16.82 0.12 16.36
CA ALA A 239 -16.44 -0.98 15.48
C ALA A 239 -17.56 -1.93 15.00
N GLY A 240 -18.84 -1.55 15.16
CA GLY A 240 -20.02 -2.25 14.66
C GLY A 240 -20.59 -1.71 13.34
N SER A 241 -20.35 -0.44 12.99
CA SER A 241 -21.07 0.20 11.87
C SER A 241 -20.51 -0.15 10.48
N TYR A 242 -19.18 -0.23 10.33
CA TYR A 242 -18.54 -0.50 9.03
C TYR A 242 -18.62 -1.96 8.56
N ASN A 243 -19.09 -2.90 9.39
CA ASN A 243 -19.33 -4.29 8.97
C ASN A 243 -20.63 -4.45 8.15
N ASN A 244 -21.47 -3.42 8.05
CA ASN A 244 -22.75 -3.47 7.33
C ASN A 244 -22.75 -2.75 5.97
N MET A 245 -21.60 -2.30 5.46
CA MET A 245 -21.47 -1.77 4.09
C MET A 245 -20.80 -2.79 3.15
N ARG A 246 -21.38 -3.99 3.07
CA ARG A 246 -21.08 -5.00 2.05
C ARG A 246 -22.30 -5.30 1.21
#